data_AF-A0A0N4UBI4-F1
#
_entry.id   AF-A0A0N4UBI4-F1
#
_cell.length_a   1.000
_cell.length_b   1.000
_cell.length_c   1.000
_cell.angle_alpha   90.00
_cell.angle_beta   90.00
_cell.angle_gamma   90.00
#
_symmetry.space_group_name_H-M   'P 1'
#
loop_
_entity.id
_entity.type
_entity.pdbx_description
1 polymer ?
#
loop_
_entity_poly.entity_id
_entity_poly.type
_entity_poly.pdbx_seq_one_letter_code
_entity_poly.pdbx_strand_id
1 'polypeptide(L)'
;MDAILGVRMGLEHMNVTLKSKSSTSPANDMHKRSLLNDLEYNERFEFLNVYSMEKELMKSLQKGLPYPIIKVIEYLSVDRAGFTWGRQYRLAGYYTLCLLWTSFIVWIIKMVILCLVPHHFCKLVLSVGVLILSSDIVYIIFVPKHLHIPFPSPDGSLAILDFRLSFCFYMTFLAGFLSIIVGVVLCYLQSASIYTLQTFLSCNIDEYSCSFRRDSSPEVKKMDSIEYSNTLMERF
;
A
#
# COMPACT_ATOMS: atom_id res chain seq x y z
N MET A 1 -15.09 -25.38 -29.64
CA MET A 1 -15.74 -24.79 -28.44
C MET A 1 -14.80 -23.70 -27.98
N ASP A 2 -15.15 -22.46 -28.25
CA ASP A 2 -14.31 -21.34 -27.81
C ASP A 2 -14.65 -21.05 -26.35
N ALA A 3 -13.63 -20.90 -25.51
CA ALA A 3 -13.81 -20.56 -24.10
C ALA A 3 -12.87 -19.40 -23.73
N ILE A 4 -13.35 -18.53 -22.85
CA ILE A 4 -12.57 -17.45 -22.27
C ILE A 4 -12.12 -17.94 -20.90
N LEU A 5 -10.80 -18.11 -20.76
CA LEU A 5 -10.14 -18.35 -19.50
C LEU A 5 -9.66 -17.01 -18.93
N GLY A 6 -10.04 -16.71 -17.70
CA GLY A 6 -9.58 -15.56 -16.95
C GLY A 6 -9.01 -15.99 -15.62
N VAL A 7 -7.86 -15.45 -15.24
CA VAL A 7 -7.22 -15.72 -13.96
C VAL A 7 -6.99 -14.40 -13.24
N ARG A 8 -7.57 -14.27 -12.05
CA ARG A 8 -7.41 -13.09 -11.19
C ARG A 8 -6.57 -13.50 -9.99
N MET A 9 -5.38 -12.95 -9.91
CA MET A 9 -4.46 -13.21 -8.81
C MET A 9 -4.57 -12.14 -7.74
N GLY A 10 -4.86 -12.55 -6.50
CA GLY A 10 -4.71 -11.74 -5.31
C GLY A 10 -3.32 -11.89 -4.69
N LEU A 11 -3.16 -11.46 -3.44
CA LEU A 11 -1.91 -11.63 -2.69
C LEU A 11 -1.78 -13.03 -2.07
N GLU A 12 -2.91 -13.69 -1.80
CA GLU A 12 -2.96 -14.99 -1.10
C GLU A 12 -3.87 -16.01 -1.81
N HIS A 13 -4.85 -15.50 -2.56
CA HIS A 13 -5.85 -16.29 -3.24
C HIS A 13 -5.87 -15.97 -4.73
N MET A 14 -6.20 -16.97 -5.55
CA MET A 14 -6.42 -16.85 -6.98
C MET A 14 -7.85 -17.22 -7.28
N ASN A 15 -8.49 -16.49 -8.19
CA ASN A 15 -9.78 -16.86 -8.74
C ASN A 15 -9.63 -17.19 -10.22
N VAL A 16 -10.09 -18.38 -10.63
CA VAL A 16 -10.06 -18.82 -12.02
C VAL A 16 -11.49 -18.87 -12.54
N THR A 17 -11.72 -18.14 -13.62
CA THR A 17 -13.01 -18.07 -14.32
C THR A 17 -12.88 -18.72 -15.69
N LEU A 18 -13.80 -19.61 -16.04
CA LEU A 18 -13.92 -20.18 -17.39
C LEU A 18 -15.34 -19.93 -17.90
N LYS A 19 -15.47 -19.23 -19.03
CA LYS A 19 -16.75 -18.94 -19.68
C LYS A 19 -16.76 -19.47 -21.11
N SER A 20 -17.82 -20.15 -21.51
CA SER A 20 -18.01 -20.56 -22.91
C SER A 20 -18.35 -19.35 -23.79
N LYS A 21 -17.70 -19.19 -24.94
CA LYS A 21 -18.11 -18.21 -25.95
C LYS A 21 -19.27 -18.79 -26.76
N SER A 22 -20.36 -18.03 -26.85
CA SER A 22 -21.42 -18.30 -27.81
C SER A 22 -20.93 -17.93 -29.21
N SER A 23 -20.26 -18.85 -29.91
CA SER A 23 -19.96 -18.63 -31.33
C SER A 23 -21.28 -18.66 -32.09
N THR A 24 -21.67 -17.51 -32.64
CA THR A 24 -22.86 -17.31 -33.48
C THR A 24 -22.78 -18.20 -34.72
N SER A 25 -23.27 -19.44 -34.62
CA SER A 25 -23.47 -20.35 -35.76
C SER A 25 -24.94 -20.77 -35.83
N PRO A 26 -25.49 -21.01 -37.04
CA PRO A 26 -26.91 -20.79 -37.30
C PRO A 26 -27.83 -21.88 -36.74
N ALA A 27 -28.82 -21.38 -35.99
CA ALA A 27 -30.22 -21.78 -35.85
C ALA A 27 -30.67 -23.15 -35.30
N ASN A 28 -29.97 -24.29 -35.38
CA ASN A 28 -30.73 -25.55 -35.24
C ASN A 28 -30.89 -26.19 -33.83
N ASP A 29 -30.05 -25.93 -32.83
CA ASP A 29 -30.08 -26.71 -31.57
C ASP A 29 -30.28 -25.87 -30.30
N MET A 30 -31.48 -25.27 -30.16
CA MET A 30 -31.88 -24.44 -29.00
C MET A 30 -31.74 -25.13 -27.63
N HIS A 31 -31.98 -26.45 -27.52
CA HIS A 31 -32.02 -27.14 -26.22
C HIS A 31 -30.62 -27.45 -25.68
N LYS A 32 -29.69 -27.89 -26.54
CA LYS A 32 -28.28 -28.11 -26.18
C LYS A 32 -27.54 -26.78 -25.95
N ARG A 33 -27.99 -25.71 -26.62
CA ARG A 33 -27.51 -24.33 -26.46
C ARG A 33 -27.73 -23.80 -25.03
N SER A 34 -28.85 -24.06 -24.38
CA SER A 34 -29.09 -23.54 -23.03
C SER A 34 -28.16 -24.18 -21.97
N LEU A 35 -27.88 -25.48 -22.10
CA LEU A 35 -26.96 -26.18 -21.20
C LEU A 35 -25.49 -25.82 -21.44
N LEU A 36 -25.09 -25.57 -22.70
CA LEU A 36 -23.71 -25.22 -23.03
C LEU A 36 -23.40 -23.72 -22.87
N ASN A 37 -24.39 -22.85 -23.01
CA ASN A 37 -24.21 -21.40 -22.83
C ASN A 37 -24.02 -21.02 -21.36
N ASP A 38 -24.56 -21.80 -20.43
CA ASP A 38 -24.53 -21.50 -19.00
C ASP A 38 -23.34 -22.13 -18.26
N LEU A 39 -22.39 -22.72 -19.00
CA LEU A 39 -21.22 -23.35 -18.41
C LEU A 39 -20.20 -22.27 -17.99
N GLU A 40 -20.45 -21.66 -16.83
CA GLU A 40 -19.54 -20.75 -16.15
C GLU A 40 -18.91 -21.45 -14.93
N TYR A 41 -17.59 -21.61 -14.93
CA TYR A 41 -16.85 -22.05 -13.75
C TYR A 41 -16.16 -20.86 -13.09
N ASN A 42 -16.27 -20.76 -11.77
CA ASN A 42 -15.63 -19.73 -10.95
C ASN A 42 -15.10 -20.38 -9.67
N GLU A 43 -13.84 -20.81 -9.69
CA GLU A 43 -13.20 -21.51 -8.57
C GLU A 43 -12.12 -20.64 -7.93
N ARG A 44 -12.14 -20.56 -6.59
CA ARG A 44 -11.15 -19.85 -5.79
C ARG A 44 -10.16 -20.85 -5.18
N PHE A 45 -8.87 -20.58 -5.38
CA PHE A 45 -7.76 -21.37 -4.89
C PHE A 45 -6.90 -20.54 -3.95
N GLU A 46 -6.36 -21.19 -2.92
CA GLU A 46 -5.52 -20.57 -1.90
C GLU A 46 -4.09 -21.09 -2.03
N PHE A 47 -3.12 -20.17 -2.13
CA PHE A 47 -1.72 -20.52 -2.39
C PHE A 47 -0.78 -20.14 -1.25
N LEU A 48 -1.27 -20.15 0.00
CA LEU A 48 -0.50 -19.86 1.21
C LEU A 48 0.81 -20.66 1.33
N ASN A 49 0.77 -21.95 1.01
CA ASN A 49 1.90 -22.84 1.16
C ASN A 49 2.00 -23.81 -0.04
N VAL A 50 3.19 -24.37 -0.29
CA VAL A 50 3.42 -25.35 -1.39
C VAL A 50 2.44 -26.52 -1.21
N TYR A 51 2.35 -27.04 0.01
CA TYR A 51 1.49 -28.14 0.36
C TYR A 51 0.00 -27.82 0.17
N SER A 52 -0.41 -26.58 0.46
CA SER A 52 -1.79 -26.14 0.26
C SER A 52 -2.16 -26.15 -1.22
N MET A 53 -1.23 -25.75 -2.09
CA MET A 53 -1.48 -25.71 -3.53
C MET A 53 -1.52 -27.12 -4.15
N GLU A 54 -0.63 -28.03 -3.72
CA GLU A 54 -0.67 -29.43 -4.15
C GLU A 54 -1.98 -30.10 -3.71
N LYS A 55 -2.43 -29.84 -2.48
CA LYS A 55 -3.72 -30.32 -1.98
C LYS A 55 -4.90 -29.78 -2.80
N GLU A 56 -4.89 -28.49 -3.14
CA GLU A 56 -5.92 -27.90 -3.99
C GLU A 56 -5.87 -28.43 -5.44
N LEU A 57 -4.68 -28.76 -5.96
CA LEU A 57 -4.54 -29.46 -7.25
C LEU A 57 -5.14 -30.88 -7.19
N MET A 58 -4.82 -31.67 -6.16
CA MET A 58 -5.40 -33.01 -5.97
C MET A 58 -6.92 -32.95 -5.84
N LYS A 59 -7.44 -31.99 -5.07
CA LYS A 59 -8.88 -31.75 -4.91
C LYS A 59 -9.54 -31.33 -6.22
N SER A 60 -8.86 -30.52 -7.03
CA SER A 60 -9.32 -30.11 -8.36
C SER A 60 -9.41 -31.27 -9.35
N LEU A 61 -8.44 -32.18 -9.29
CA LEU A 61 -8.44 -33.43 -10.05
C LEU A 61 -9.58 -34.36 -9.61
N GLN A 62 -9.79 -34.50 -8.29
CA GLN A 62 -10.89 -35.31 -7.74
C GLN A 62 -12.27 -34.77 -8.09
N LYS A 63 -12.43 -33.43 -8.14
CA LYS A 63 -13.67 -32.78 -8.58
C LYS A 63 -13.94 -32.97 -10.08
N GLY A 64 -12.94 -33.30 -10.89
CA GLY A 64 -13.08 -33.37 -12.34
C GLY A 64 -13.25 -32.01 -13.00
N LEU A 65 -12.52 -30.98 -12.53
CA LEU A 65 -12.55 -29.65 -13.15
C LEU A 65 -12.09 -29.69 -14.62
N PRO A 66 -12.54 -28.75 -15.46
CA PRO A 66 -12.13 -28.71 -16.86
C PRO A 66 -10.62 -28.48 -16.99
N TYR A 67 -10.00 -29.15 -17.97
CA TYR A 67 -8.54 -29.16 -18.19
C TYR A 67 -7.85 -27.78 -18.15
N PRO A 68 -8.41 -26.70 -18.74
CA PRO A 68 -7.77 -25.39 -18.69
C PRO A 68 -7.55 -24.85 -17.27
N ILE A 69 -8.48 -25.11 -16.35
CA ILE A 69 -8.38 -24.68 -14.95
C ILE A 69 -7.29 -25.47 -14.23
N ILE A 70 -7.29 -26.80 -14.40
CA ILE A 70 -6.27 -27.69 -13.82
C ILE A 70 -4.89 -27.28 -14.29
N LYS A 71 -4.73 -26.99 -15.59
CA LYS A 71 -3.45 -26.58 -16.16
C LYS A 71 -2.92 -25.29 -15.54
N VAL A 72 -3.76 -24.29 -15.27
CA VAL A 72 -3.32 -23.07 -14.56
C VAL A 72 -2.77 -23.41 -13.17
N ILE A 73 -3.48 -24.26 -12.41
CA ILE A 73 -3.08 -24.65 -11.05
C ILE A 73 -1.78 -25.44 -11.10
N GLU A 74 -1.64 -26.37 -12.04
CA GLU A 74 -0.42 -27.15 -12.25
C GLU A 74 0.77 -26.22 -12.51
N TYR A 75 0.65 -25.25 -13.42
CA TYR A 75 1.70 -24.29 -13.72
C TYR A 75 2.12 -23.43 -12.51
N LEU A 76 1.20 -23.17 -11.59
CA LEU A 76 1.49 -22.42 -10.36
C LEU A 76 2.06 -23.33 -9.26
N SER A 77 1.71 -24.61 -9.25
CA SER A 77 2.17 -25.60 -8.27
C SER A 77 3.56 -26.11 -8.58
N VAL A 78 3.92 -26.16 -9.87
CA VAL A 78 5.25 -26.55 -10.33
C VAL A 78 6.29 -25.53 -9.84
N ASP A 79 7.15 -25.97 -8.93
CA ASP A 79 8.37 -25.26 -8.51
C ASP A 79 9.65 -25.91 -9.08
N ARG A 80 9.49 -26.85 -10.03
CA ARG A 80 10.57 -27.63 -10.65
C ARG A 80 10.65 -27.38 -12.15
N ALA A 81 11.82 -27.62 -12.75
CA ALA A 81 12.17 -27.37 -14.16
C ALA A 81 12.45 -25.89 -14.57
N GLY A 82 12.97 -25.07 -13.65
CA GLY A 82 13.47 -23.72 -13.96
C GLY A 82 12.41 -22.61 -13.91
N PHE A 83 11.14 -22.97 -13.76
CA PHE A 83 10.03 -22.06 -13.59
C PHE A 83 9.67 -21.91 -12.10
N THR A 84 10.35 -21.02 -11.38
CA THR A 84 10.07 -20.77 -9.95
C THR A 84 8.92 -19.78 -9.73
N TRP A 85 7.92 -19.77 -10.62
CA TRP A 85 6.86 -18.77 -10.63
C TRP A 85 5.94 -18.87 -9.42
N GLY A 86 5.49 -20.09 -9.09
CA GLY A 86 4.62 -20.34 -7.95
C GLY A 86 5.21 -19.81 -6.64
N ARG A 87 6.50 -20.07 -6.42
CA ARG A 87 7.24 -19.61 -5.24
C ARG A 87 7.42 -18.09 -5.23
N GLN A 88 7.86 -17.50 -6.34
CA GLN A 88 8.07 -16.04 -6.41
C GLN A 88 6.76 -15.27 -6.21
N TYR A 89 5.67 -15.73 -6.82
CA TYR A 89 4.36 -15.09 -6.67
C TYR A 89 3.84 -15.15 -5.23
N ARG A 90 4.04 -16.29 -4.56
CA ARG A 90 3.69 -16.45 -3.13
C ARG A 90 4.51 -15.53 -2.23
N LEU A 91 5.83 -15.44 -2.45
CA LEU A 91 6.70 -14.55 -1.69
C LEU A 91 6.32 -13.08 -1.92
N ALA A 92 6.08 -12.69 -3.17
CA ALA A 92 5.62 -11.35 -3.52
C ALA A 92 4.33 -11.00 -2.77
N GLY A 93 3.35 -11.91 -2.78
CA GLY A 93 2.08 -11.76 -2.07
C GLY A 93 2.27 -11.60 -0.56
N TYR A 94 3.07 -12.48 0.06
CA TYR A 94 3.32 -12.44 1.51
C TYR A 94 3.98 -11.14 1.96
N TYR A 95 5.10 -10.74 1.34
CA TYR A 95 5.80 -9.51 1.72
C TYR A 95 4.95 -8.27 1.49
N THR A 96 4.24 -8.20 0.36
CA THR A 96 3.35 -7.08 0.04
C THR A 96 2.21 -7.00 1.05
N LEU A 97 1.61 -8.14 1.43
CA LEU A 97 0.54 -8.19 2.41
C LEU A 97 1.04 -7.69 3.78
N CYS A 98 2.19 -8.15 4.25
CA CYS A 98 2.80 -7.70 5.51
C CYS A 98 3.09 -6.18 5.50
N LEU A 99 3.63 -5.65 4.40
CA LEU A 99 3.91 -4.22 4.26
C LEU A 99 2.63 -3.38 4.20
N LEU A 100 1.60 -3.85 3.50
CA LEU A 100 0.29 -3.19 3.47
C LEU A 100 -0.38 -3.19 4.84
N TRP A 101 -0.32 -4.30 5.58
CA TRP A 101 -0.81 -4.36 6.97
C TRP A 101 -0.04 -3.42 7.89
N THR A 102 1.28 -3.34 7.74
CA THR A 102 2.11 -2.41 8.50
C THR A 102 1.75 -0.96 8.17
N SER A 103 1.57 -0.65 6.88
CA SER A 103 1.10 0.65 6.42
C SER A 103 -0.27 1.00 7.00
N PHE A 104 -1.18 0.02 7.08
CA PHE A 104 -2.50 0.19 7.68
C PHE A 104 -2.42 0.54 9.18
N ILE A 105 -1.57 -0.15 9.94
CA ILE A 105 -1.34 0.17 11.36
C ILE A 105 -0.77 1.58 11.53
N VAL A 106 0.25 1.95 10.74
CA VAL A 106 0.84 3.30 10.77
C VAL A 106 -0.17 4.36 10.33
N TRP A 107 -1.07 4.03 9.40
CA TRP A 107 -2.16 4.92 9.00
C TRP A 107 -3.16 5.17 10.14
N ILE A 108 -3.50 4.16 10.94
CA ILE A 108 -4.34 4.34 12.15
C ILE A 108 -3.60 5.23 13.16
N ILE A 109 -2.32 4.97 13.42
CA ILE A 109 -1.49 5.79 14.32
C ILE A 109 -1.46 7.26 13.86
N LYS A 110 -1.32 7.49 12.56
CA LYS A 110 -1.40 8.82 11.96
C LYS A 110 -2.74 9.50 12.23
N MET A 111 -3.87 8.78 12.15
CA MET A 111 -5.19 9.36 12.46
C MET A 111 -5.33 9.72 13.94
N VAL A 112 -4.78 8.92 14.85
CA VAL A 112 -4.77 9.23 16.29
C VAL A 112 -3.91 10.47 16.58
N ILE A 113 -2.72 10.56 15.97
CA ILE A 113 -1.81 11.69 16.18
C ILE A 113 -2.36 12.99 15.60
N LEU A 114 -3.13 12.92 14.51
CA LEU A 114 -3.88 14.08 13.98
C LEU A 114 -4.79 14.69 15.05
N CYS A 115 -5.42 13.88 15.89
CA CYS A 115 -6.29 14.35 16.98
C CYS A 115 -5.52 14.89 18.19
N LEU A 116 -4.31 14.39 18.46
CA LEU A 116 -3.56 14.69 19.68
C LEU A 116 -2.56 15.84 19.52
N VAL A 117 -1.65 15.77 18.54
CA VAL A 117 -0.52 16.71 18.40
C VAL A 117 -0.13 16.86 16.92
N PRO A 118 -0.39 18.02 16.27
CA PRO A 118 -0.08 18.23 14.85
C PRO A 118 1.42 18.36 14.56
N HIS A 119 2.26 18.57 15.58
CA HIS A 119 3.67 18.87 15.39
C HIS A 119 4.46 17.75 14.68
N HIS A 120 4.05 16.49 14.83
CA HIS A 120 4.70 15.34 14.18
C HIS A 120 3.90 14.78 13.00
N PHE A 121 2.79 15.43 12.65
CA PHE A 121 1.88 14.93 11.64
C PHE A 121 2.52 14.83 10.25
N CYS A 122 3.31 15.83 9.82
CA CYS A 122 3.95 15.76 8.50
C CYS A 122 4.85 14.52 8.35
N LYS A 123 5.68 14.23 9.35
CA LYS A 123 6.61 13.09 9.32
C LYS A 123 5.87 11.76 9.16
N LEU A 124 4.71 11.63 9.81
CA LEU A 124 3.88 10.43 9.74
C LEU A 124 3.14 10.30 8.40
N VAL A 125 2.67 11.40 7.82
CA VAL A 125 2.06 11.38 6.49
C VAL A 125 3.07 10.89 5.45
N LEU A 126 4.30 11.42 5.49
CA LEU A 126 5.39 10.99 4.61
C LEU A 126 5.77 9.52 4.86
N SER A 127 5.88 9.08 6.11
CA SER A 127 6.24 7.69 6.40
C SER A 127 5.18 6.70 5.93
N VAL A 128 3.88 7.01 6.08
CA VAL A 128 2.79 6.20 5.52
C VAL A 128 2.91 6.12 4.00
N GLY A 129 3.14 7.24 3.32
CA GLY A 129 3.28 7.25 1.86
C GLY A 129 4.47 6.44 1.36
N VAL A 130 5.62 6.55 2.02
CA VAL A 130 6.81 5.74 1.72
C VAL A 130 6.55 4.26 1.98
N LEU A 131 5.84 3.89 3.05
CA LEU A 131 5.49 2.50 3.33
C LEU A 131 4.55 1.90 2.27
N ILE A 132 3.54 2.65 1.82
CA ILE A 132 2.65 2.22 0.72
C ILE A 132 3.46 2.03 -0.56
N LEU A 133 4.23 3.03 -0.98
CA LEU A 133 5.03 2.91 -2.21
C LEU A 133 6.08 1.80 -2.12
N SER A 134 6.70 1.62 -0.95
CA SER A 134 7.64 0.51 -0.71
C SER A 134 6.94 -0.84 -0.90
N SER A 135 5.69 -0.99 -0.43
CA SER A 135 4.90 -2.21 -0.66
C SER A 135 4.64 -2.46 -2.15
N ASP A 136 4.31 -1.43 -2.93
CA ASP A 136 4.09 -1.54 -4.37
C ASP A 136 5.40 -1.85 -5.13
N ILE A 137 6.52 -1.23 -4.73
CA ILE A 137 7.85 -1.47 -5.30
C ILE A 137 8.30 -2.91 -5.03
N VAL A 138 8.14 -3.39 -3.79
CA VAL A 138 8.45 -4.78 -3.42
C VAL A 138 7.60 -5.73 -4.26
N TYR A 139 6.31 -5.45 -4.45
CA TYR A 139 5.47 -6.27 -5.33
C TYR A 139 6.02 -6.32 -6.76
N ILE A 140 6.38 -5.18 -7.36
CA ILE A 140 6.95 -5.14 -8.73
C ILE A 140 8.28 -5.90 -8.83
N ILE A 141 9.15 -5.80 -7.83
CA ILE A 141 10.48 -6.44 -7.84
C ILE A 141 10.35 -7.96 -7.77
N PHE A 142 9.44 -8.47 -6.94
CA PHE A 142 9.30 -9.91 -6.72
C PHE A 142 8.42 -10.60 -7.77
N VAL A 143 7.52 -9.87 -8.45
CA VAL A 143 6.67 -10.46 -9.50
C VAL A 143 7.48 -10.66 -10.79
N PRO A 144 7.60 -11.90 -11.29
CA PRO A 144 8.28 -12.16 -12.55
C PRO A 144 7.49 -11.60 -13.75
N LYS A 145 8.15 -10.83 -14.61
CA LYS A 145 7.54 -10.21 -15.81
C LYS A 145 7.16 -11.20 -16.92
N HIS A 146 7.67 -12.44 -16.87
CA HIS A 146 7.58 -13.42 -17.95
C HIS A 146 6.53 -14.52 -17.72
N LEU A 147 5.47 -14.23 -16.97
CA LEU A 147 4.43 -15.24 -16.70
C LEU A 147 3.46 -15.31 -17.89
N HIS A 148 3.76 -16.24 -18.80
CA HIS A 148 2.96 -16.55 -19.98
C HIS A 148 2.65 -18.04 -19.95
N ILE A 149 1.38 -18.42 -19.82
CA ILE A 149 0.96 -19.83 -19.85
C ILE A 149 0.42 -20.12 -21.25
N PRO A 150 1.13 -20.94 -22.07
CA PRO A 150 0.66 -21.29 -23.40
C PRO A 150 -0.39 -22.42 -23.33
N PHE A 151 -1.52 -22.18 -23.99
CA PHE A 151 -2.56 -23.18 -24.24
C PHE A 151 -2.54 -23.56 -25.72
N PRO A 152 -2.33 -24.84 -26.06
CA PRO A 152 -2.43 -25.29 -27.45
C PRO A 152 -3.90 -25.19 -27.89
N SER A 153 -4.17 -24.39 -28.92
CA SER A 153 -5.47 -24.39 -29.61
C SER A 153 -5.49 -25.50 -30.67
N PRO A 154 -6.65 -26.14 -30.93
CA PRO A 154 -6.78 -27.11 -32.02
C PRO A 154 -6.38 -26.57 -33.40
N ASP A 155 -6.45 -25.25 -33.62
CA ASP A 155 -6.05 -24.61 -34.88
C ASP A 155 -4.53 -24.46 -35.07
N GLY A 156 -3.72 -25.01 -34.15
CA GLY A 156 -2.26 -24.85 -34.14
C GLY A 156 -1.79 -23.47 -33.64
N SER A 157 -2.71 -22.54 -33.38
CA SER A 157 -2.42 -21.27 -32.72
C SER A 157 -2.22 -21.46 -31.21
N LEU A 158 -1.28 -20.73 -30.62
CA LEU A 158 -1.03 -20.75 -29.19
C LEU A 158 -1.84 -19.63 -28.53
N ALA A 159 -2.79 -19.99 -27.67
CA ALA A 159 -3.47 -19.01 -26.81
C ALA A 159 -2.60 -18.76 -25.58
N ILE A 160 -2.04 -17.56 -25.44
CA ILE A 160 -1.15 -17.21 -24.33
C ILE A 160 -1.98 -16.46 -23.28
N LEU A 161 -1.91 -16.92 -22.03
CA LEU A 161 -2.51 -16.21 -20.90
C LEU A 161 -1.50 -15.20 -20.36
N ASP A 162 -1.79 -13.93 -20.60
CA ASP A 162 -0.98 -12.80 -20.15
C ASP A 162 -1.49 -12.25 -18.82
N PHE A 163 -0.60 -12.10 -17.86
CA PHE A 163 -0.91 -11.52 -16.56
C PHE A 163 -0.75 -9.99 -16.59
N ARG A 164 -1.79 -9.30 -16.15
CA ARG A 164 -1.82 -7.83 -16.05
C ARG A 164 -2.01 -7.43 -14.59
N LEU A 165 -1.35 -6.37 -14.16
CA LEU A 165 -1.52 -5.85 -12.81
C LEU A 165 -2.97 -5.40 -12.60
N SER A 166 -3.52 -5.75 -11.44
CA SER A 166 -4.90 -5.44 -11.07
C SER A 166 -5.10 -3.95 -10.80
N PHE A 167 -6.34 -3.46 -10.99
CA PHE A 167 -6.70 -2.07 -10.68
C PHE A 167 -6.38 -1.67 -9.22
N CYS A 168 -6.54 -2.61 -8.27
CA CYS A 168 -6.18 -2.41 -6.87
C CYS A 168 -4.73 -1.91 -6.70
N PHE A 169 -3.79 -2.47 -7.46
CA PHE A 169 -2.38 -2.06 -7.42
C PHE A 169 -2.18 -0.61 -7.91
N TYR A 170 -2.85 -0.21 -8.99
CA TYR A 170 -2.75 1.17 -9.47
C TYR A 170 -3.36 2.16 -8.47
N MET A 171 -4.42 1.75 -7.76
CA MET A 171 -5.05 2.55 -6.73
C MET A 171 -4.15 2.69 -5.48
N THR A 172 -3.48 1.62 -5.04
CA THR A 172 -2.52 1.69 -3.92
C THR A 172 -1.34 2.56 -4.28
N PHE A 173 -0.79 2.40 -5.49
CA PHE A 173 0.29 3.23 -6.00
C PHE A 173 -0.09 4.71 -6.06
N LEU A 174 -1.27 5.03 -6.60
CA LEU A 174 -1.77 6.39 -6.65
C LEU A 174 -2.00 6.97 -5.24
N ALA A 175 -2.56 6.18 -4.32
CA ALA A 175 -2.75 6.60 -2.93
C ALA A 175 -1.41 6.87 -2.22
N GLY A 176 -0.40 6.02 -2.42
CA GLY A 176 0.95 6.22 -1.92
C GLY A 176 1.57 7.51 -2.47
N PHE A 177 1.48 7.72 -3.78
CA PHE A 177 1.98 8.92 -4.43
C PHE A 177 1.29 10.21 -3.94
N LEU A 178 -0.03 10.22 -3.88
CA LEU A 178 -0.81 11.36 -3.37
C LEU A 178 -0.47 11.65 -1.91
N SER A 179 -0.28 10.62 -1.08
CA SER A 179 0.08 10.82 0.32
C SER A 179 1.47 11.45 0.48
N ILE A 180 2.43 11.15 -0.40
CA ILE A 180 3.74 11.81 -0.41
C ILE A 180 3.60 13.26 -0.85
N ILE A 181 2.85 13.55 -1.92
CA ILE A 181 2.61 14.94 -2.36
C ILE A 181 2.01 15.75 -1.22
N VAL A 182 0.94 15.25 -0.60
CA VAL A 182 0.29 15.90 0.54
C VAL A 182 1.26 16.07 1.70
N GLY A 183 2.07 15.06 2.01
CA GLY A 183 3.11 15.14 3.02
C GLY A 183 4.15 16.23 2.73
N VAL A 184 4.64 16.34 1.50
CA VAL A 184 5.60 17.38 1.10
C VAL A 184 4.98 18.78 1.22
N VAL A 185 3.75 18.96 0.74
CA VAL A 185 3.01 20.22 0.86
C VAL A 185 2.82 20.60 2.34
N LEU A 186 2.42 19.65 3.19
CA LEU A 186 2.26 19.89 4.62
C LEU A 186 3.59 20.24 5.30
N CYS A 187 4.71 19.60 4.92
CA CYS A 187 6.02 19.96 5.45
C CYS A 187 6.46 21.35 5.00
N TYR A 188 6.17 21.73 3.76
CA TYR A 188 6.42 23.09 3.27
C TYR A 188 5.62 24.13 4.07
N LEU A 189 4.31 23.89 4.26
CA LEU A 189 3.44 24.76 5.06
C LEU A 189 3.86 24.81 6.54
N GLN A 190 4.24 23.67 7.12
CA GLN A 190 4.74 23.60 8.49
C GLN A 190 6.04 24.38 8.65
N SER A 191 6.94 24.30 7.67
CA SER A 191 8.18 25.07 7.64
C SER A 191 7.88 26.57 7.60
N ALA A 192 7.04 27.01 6.67
CA ALA A 192 6.63 28.42 6.57
C ALA A 192 5.95 28.93 7.87
N SER A 193 5.02 28.15 8.44
CA SER A 193 4.32 28.54 9.66
C SER A 193 5.20 28.52 10.90
N ILE A 194 6.16 27.58 11.00
CA ILE A 194 7.04 27.52 12.17
C ILE A 194 8.01 28.70 12.18
N TYR A 195 8.48 29.16 11.01
CA TYR A 195 9.26 30.39 10.92
C TYR A 195 8.44 31.58 11.42
N THR A 196 7.19 31.74 10.96
CA THR A 196 6.31 32.84 11.41
C THR A 196 6.06 32.81 12.92
N LEU A 197 5.77 31.63 13.49
CA LEU A 197 5.52 31.46 14.92
C LEU A 197 6.78 31.73 15.75
N GLN A 198 7.94 31.22 15.33
CA GLN A 198 9.20 31.49 16.02
C GLN A 198 9.56 32.98 16.00
N THR A 199 9.39 33.67 14.87
CA THR A 199 9.59 35.12 14.82
C THR A 199 8.62 35.86 15.75
N PHE A 200 7.34 35.47 15.77
CA PHE A 200 6.36 36.12 16.66
C PHE A 200 6.68 35.88 18.13
N LEU A 201 7.01 34.65 18.51
CA LEU A 201 7.37 34.30 19.88
C LEU A 201 8.67 34.99 20.31
N SER A 202 9.67 35.04 19.43
CA SER A 202 10.94 35.72 19.71
C SER A 202 10.75 37.22 19.89
N CYS A 203 9.90 37.87 19.09
CA CYS A 203 9.56 39.29 19.26
C CYS A 203 8.83 39.55 20.59
N ASN A 204 7.85 38.71 20.96
CA ASN A 204 7.15 38.86 22.23
C ASN A 204 8.09 38.69 23.43
N ILE A 205 8.97 37.66 23.41
CA ILE A 205 9.93 37.43 24.50
C ILE A 205 10.90 38.62 24.63
N ASP A 206 11.37 39.18 23.51
CA ASP A 206 12.25 40.35 23.52
C ASP A 206 11.54 41.57 24.14
N GLU A 207 10.28 41.82 23.76
CA GLU A 207 9.46 42.90 24.32
C GLU A 207 9.23 42.73 25.84
N TYR A 208 8.93 41.52 26.31
CA TYR A 208 8.81 41.22 27.74
C TYR A 208 10.14 41.40 28.50
N SER A 209 11.26 41.01 27.91
CA SER A 209 12.58 41.14 28.56
C SER A 209 13.05 42.61 28.63
N CYS A 210 12.77 43.41 27.61
CA CYS A 210 13.08 44.84 27.57
C CYS A 210 12.18 45.66 28.49
N SER A 211 10.88 45.34 28.57
CA SER A 211 9.95 45.98 29.52
C SER A 211 10.30 45.63 30.96
N PHE A 212 10.56 44.37 31.28
CA PHE A 212 10.99 43.95 32.62
C PHE A 212 12.32 44.58 33.04
N ARG A 213 13.29 44.69 32.13
CA ARG A 213 14.55 45.42 32.39
C ARG A 213 14.30 46.91 32.65
N ARG A 214 13.31 47.51 31.99
CA ARG A 214 12.96 48.92 32.17
C ARG A 214 12.28 49.18 33.52
N ASP A 215 11.42 48.28 34.00
CA ASP A 215 10.76 48.38 35.31
C ASP A 215 11.70 48.06 36.49
N SER A 216 12.64 47.13 36.31
CA SER A 216 13.65 46.83 37.34
C SER A 216 14.73 47.92 37.45
N SER A 217 15.08 48.62 36.37
CA SER A 217 16.10 49.69 36.39
C SER A 217 15.85 50.82 37.40
N PRO A 218 14.64 51.39 37.58
CA PRO A 218 14.38 52.40 38.61
C PRO A 218 14.41 51.83 40.03
N GLU A 219 13.98 50.57 40.24
CA GLU A 219 14.09 49.92 41.55
C GLU A 219 15.54 49.64 41.93
N VAL A 220 16.36 49.14 40.99
CA VAL A 220 17.80 48.92 41.19
C VAL A 220 18.50 50.25 41.49
N LYS A 221 18.21 51.32 40.73
CA LYS A 221 18.74 52.67 41.05
C LYS A 221 18.30 53.17 42.43
N LYS A 222 17.09 52.82 42.87
CA LYS A 222 16.59 53.21 44.19
C LYS A 222 17.30 52.42 45.29
N MET A 223 17.51 51.12 45.14
CA MET A 223 18.31 50.32 46.08
C MET A 223 19.75 50.82 46.16
N ASP A 224 20.39 51.09 45.01
CA ASP A 224 21.75 51.67 44.98
C ASP A 224 21.81 53.03 45.70
N SER A 225 20.78 53.87 45.55
CA SER A 225 20.71 55.16 46.25
C SER A 225 20.51 55.03 47.77
N ILE A 226 19.76 54.01 48.22
CA ILE A 226 19.56 53.73 49.64
C ILE A 226 20.84 53.14 50.26
N GLU A 227 21.51 52.23 49.55
CA GLU A 227 22.77 51.65 50.01
C GLU A 227 23.89 52.70 50.08
N TYR A 228 23.92 53.64 49.13
CA TYR A 228 24.80 54.82 49.21
C TYR A 228 24.45 55.74 50.39
N SER A 229 23.16 55.91 50.71
CA SER A 229 22.73 56.69 51.87
C SER A 229 23.10 56.02 53.20
N ASN A 230 23.00 54.69 53.30
CA ASN A 230 23.33 53.95 54.51
C ASN A 230 24.84 53.92 54.77
N THR A 231 25.64 53.70 53.73
CA THR A 231 27.12 53.73 53.83
C THR A 231 27.66 55.12 54.19
N LEU A 232 26.95 56.21 53.85
CA LEU A 232 27.27 57.55 54.33
C LEU A 232 26.90 57.75 55.81
N MET A 233 25.80 57.17 56.29
CA MET A 233 25.41 57.25 57.71
C MET A 233 26.39 56.51 58.62
N GLU A 234 26.95 55.37 58.21
CA GLU A 234 27.94 54.64 59.01
C GLU A 234 29.33 55.32 59.10
N ARG A 235 29.58 56.38 58.31
CA ARG A 235 30.84 57.14 58.37
C ARG A 235 30.81 58.33 59.35
N PHE A 236 29.68 58.62 59.98
CA PHE A 236 29.55 59.66 61.01
C PHE A 236 29.42 59.01 62.39
#